data_AF-A0A7S2MQV8-F1
#
_entry.id   AF-A0A7S2MQV8-F1
#
_cell.length_a   1.000
_cell.length_b   1.000
_cell.length_c   1.000
_cell.angle_alpha   90.00
_cell.angle_beta   90.00
_cell.angle_gamma   90.00
#
_symmetry.space_group_name_H-M   'P 1'
#
loop_
_entity.id
_entity.type
_entity.pdbx_description
1 polymer ?
#
loop_
_entity_poly.entity_id
_entity_poly.type
_entity_poly.pdbx_seq_one_letter_code
_entity_poly.pdbx_strand_id
1 'polypeptide(L)'
;GDHLTLLNAFHAFKQHMQDGVDPTKFCGDNFINLPSMRAAELIRENLKRLMDQLNYQMVSTDFQDKEYYPNIRRCLVSGFFMRVAHLEKEKTGTYTTMKESQEVSLHHTTCLK
;
A
#
# COMPACT_ATOMS: atom_id res chain seq x y z
N GLY A 1 -5.41 6.76 -1.59
CA GLY A 1 -4.13 6.67 -2.31
C GLY A 1 -3.79 5.21 -2.49
N ASP A 2 -3.15 4.86 -3.61
CA ASP A 2 -3.06 3.47 -4.08
C ASP A 2 -2.43 2.51 -3.07
N HIS A 3 -1.42 2.94 -2.30
CA HIS A 3 -0.83 2.12 -1.24
C HIS A 3 -1.83 1.71 -0.16
N LEU A 4 -2.74 2.60 0.24
CA LEU A 4 -3.80 2.27 1.20
C LEU A 4 -4.86 1.36 0.57
N THR A 5 -5.14 1.52 -0.73
CA THR A 5 -6.02 0.59 -1.46
C THR A 5 -5.45 -0.82 -1.46
N LEU A 6 -4.15 -0.97 -1.73
CA LEU A 6 -3.47 -2.27 -1.67
C LEU A 6 -3.50 -2.87 -0.26
N LEU A 7 -3.28 -2.05 0.78
CA LEU A 7 -3.39 -2.48 2.18
C LEU A 7 -4.79 -3.01 2.50
N ASN A 8 -5.83 -2.27 2.09
CA ASN A 8 -7.21 -2.66 2.32
C ASN A 8 -7.57 -3.96 1.58
N ALA A 9 -7.13 -4.12 0.33
CA ALA A 9 -7.35 -5.34 -0.43
C ALA A 9 -6.69 -6.57 0.24
N PHE A 10 -5.47 -6.39 0.77
CA PHE A 10 -4.77 -7.45 1.48
C PHE A 10 -5.44 -7.77 2.83
N HIS A 11 -5.92 -6.77 3.58
CA HIS A 11 -6.66 -6.98 4.82
C HIS A 11 -7.97 -7.75 4.58
N ALA A 12 -8.75 -7.34 3.58
CA ALA A 12 -9.97 -8.04 3.20
C ALA A 12 -9.69 -9.50 2.83
N PHE A 13 -8.67 -9.75 2.02
CA PHE A 13 -8.23 -11.10 1.69
C PHE A 13 -7.93 -11.91 2.96
N LYS A 14 -7.07 -11.41 3.85
CA LYS A 14 -6.70 -12.11 5.10
C LYS A 14 -7.88 -12.38 6.02
N GLN A 15 -8.80 -11.43 6.17
CA GLN A 15 -9.99 -11.59 7.00
C GLN A 15 -10.90 -12.70 6.47
N HIS A 16 -11.22 -12.68 5.18
CA HIS A 16 -12.06 -13.72 4.57
C HIS A 16 -11.41 -15.11 4.62
N MET A 17 -10.07 -15.20 4.56
CA MET A 17 -9.38 -16.47 4.75
C MET A 17 -9.51 -16.99 6.18
N GLN A 18 -9.55 -16.12 7.18
CA GLN A 18 -9.79 -16.50 8.58
C GLN A 18 -11.23 -16.96 8.80
N ASP A 19 -12.19 -16.37 8.07
CA ASP A 19 -13.59 -16.77 8.08
C ASP A 19 -13.86 -18.10 7.33
N GLY A 20 -12.82 -18.74 6.77
CA GLY A 20 -12.90 -20.02 6.08
C GLY A 20 -13.43 -19.93 4.64
N VAL A 21 -13.47 -18.74 4.05
CA VAL A 21 -13.86 -18.54 2.64
C VAL A 21 -12.76 -19.07 1.73
N ASP A 22 -13.14 -19.75 0.63
CA ASP A 22 -12.18 -20.20 -0.39
C ASP A 22 -11.45 -19.01 -1.03
N PRO A 23 -10.10 -18.96 -0.97
CA PRO A 23 -9.29 -17.92 -1.61
C PRO A 23 -9.58 -17.75 -3.10
N THR A 24 -9.84 -18.84 -3.82
CA THR A 24 -10.08 -18.81 -5.27
C THR A 24 -11.38 -18.09 -5.57
N LYS A 25 -12.42 -18.38 -4.80
CA LYS A 25 -13.73 -17.74 -4.91
C LYS A 25 -13.64 -16.25 -4.57
N PHE A 26 -13.06 -15.89 -3.43
CA PHE A 26 -12.92 -14.49 -3.03
C PHE A 26 -12.13 -13.67 -4.06
N CYS A 27 -11.00 -14.20 -4.54
CA CYS A 27 -10.20 -13.53 -5.55
C CYS A 27 -10.92 -13.40 -6.90
N GLY A 28 -11.69 -14.42 -7.31
CA GLY A 28 -12.51 -14.38 -8.51
C GLY A 28 -13.60 -13.30 -8.43
N ASP A 29 -14.34 -13.27 -7.32
CA ASP A 29 -15.45 -12.33 -7.11
C ASP A 29 -14.98 -10.87 -7.00
N ASN A 30 -13.76 -10.64 -6.51
CA ASN A 30 -13.19 -9.30 -6.29
C ASN A 30 -12.18 -8.87 -7.37
N PHE A 31 -12.02 -9.65 -8.45
CA PHE A 31 -11.05 -9.38 -9.52
C PHE A 31 -9.60 -9.21 -9.02
N ILE A 32 -9.22 -9.99 -8.01
CA ILE A 32 -7.89 -9.97 -7.40
C ILE A 32 -7.07 -11.15 -7.94
N ASN A 33 -5.79 -10.90 -8.24
CA ASN A 33 -4.87 -11.96 -8.62
C ASN A 33 -4.44 -12.79 -7.38
N LEU A 34 -4.92 -14.03 -7.30
CA LEU A 34 -4.62 -14.95 -6.20
C LEU A 34 -3.12 -15.26 -6.05
N PRO A 35 -2.37 -15.64 -7.11
CA PRO A 35 -0.91 -15.77 -7.04
C PRO A 35 -0.20 -14.57 -6.40
N SER A 36 -0.60 -13.34 -6.77
CA SER A 36 -0.02 -12.12 -6.20
C SER A 36 -0.30 -11.98 -4.71
N MET A 37 -1.51 -12.33 -4.26
CA MET A 37 -1.87 -12.31 -2.83
C MET A 37 -1.10 -13.35 -2.02
N ARG A 38 -0.93 -14.56 -2.56
CA ARG A 38 -0.12 -15.61 -1.92
C ARG A 38 1.35 -15.24 -1.83
N ALA A 39 1.91 -14.63 -2.88
CA ALA A 39 3.27 -14.11 -2.84
C ALA A 39 3.43 -13.00 -1.79
N ALA A 40 2.47 -12.07 -1.71
CA ALA A 40 2.48 -11.01 -0.69
C ALA A 40 2.42 -11.57 0.75
N GLU A 41 1.58 -12.59 0.99
CA GLU A 41 1.51 -13.30 2.27
C GLU A 41 2.85 -13.93 2.65
N LEU A 42 3.48 -14.66 1.72
CA LEU A 42 4.79 -15.29 1.94
C LEU A 42 5.89 -14.25 2.25
N ILE A 43 5.94 -13.17 1.46
CA ILE A 43 6.92 -12.09 1.66
C ILE A 43 6.72 -11.44 3.02
N ARG A 44 5.47 -11.19 3.42
CA ARG A 44 5.15 -10.60 4.73
C ARG A 44 5.62 -11.48 5.89
N GLU A 45 5.37 -12.80 5.85
CA GLU A 45 5.82 -13.71 6.91
C GLU A 45 7.36 -13.78 6.98
N ASN A 46 8.04 -13.77 5.83
CA ASN A 46 9.50 -13.71 5.78
C ASN A 46 10.05 -12.42 6.41
N LEU A 47 9.46 -11.28 6.09
CA LEU A 47 9.84 -9.98 6.67
C LEU A 47 9.57 -9.94 8.16
N LYS A 48 8.43 -10.47 8.61
CA LYS A 48 8.08 -10.58 10.03
C LYS A 48 9.13 -11.36 10.81
N ARG A 49 9.50 -12.55 10.31
CA ARG A 49 10.54 -13.39 10.92
C ARG A 49 11.89 -12.66 11.00
N LEU A 50 12.26 -11.92 9.95
CA LEU A 50 13.50 -11.14 9.94
C LEU A 50 13.46 -10.01 10.98
N MET A 51 12.32 -9.31 11.11
CA MET A 51 12.14 -8.27 12.13
C MET A 51 12.26 -8.83 13.54
N ASP A 52 11.65 -10.00 13.80
CA ASP A 52 11.78 -10.72 15.08
C ASP A 52 13.24 -11.08 15.38
N GLN A 53 13.96 -11.62 14.39
CA GLN A 53 15.39 -11.96 14.53
C GLN A 53 16.28 -10.75 14.85
N LEU A 54 15.92 -9.58 14.33
CA LEU A 54 16.64 -8.32 14.56
C LEU A 54 16.13 -7.55 15.79
N ASN A 55 15.18 -8.12 16.54
CA ASN A 55 14.54 -7.50 17.70
C ASN A 55 13.86 -6.15 17.40
N TYR A 56 13.31 -5.98 16.19
CA TYR A 56 12.49 -4.82 15.88
C TYR A 56 11.10 -4.96 16.50
N GLN A 57 10.64 -3.89 17.15
CA GLN A 57 9.28 -3.85 17.70
C GLN A 57 8.25 -3.76 16.58
N MET A 58 7.36 -4.75 16.50
CA MET A 58 6.19 -4.72 15.63
C MET A 58 5.03 -4.04 16.35
N VAL A 59 4.84 -2.75 16.04
CA VAL A 59 3.76 -1.94 16.60
C VAL A 59 2.74 -1.57 15.53
N SER A 60 1.48 -1.47 15.92
CA SER A 60 0.41 -0.90 15.10
C SER A 60 -0.35 0.11 15.93
N THR A 61 -0.65 1.26 15.33
CA THR A 61 -1.63 2.20 15.90
C THR A 61 -3.02 1.57 15.86
N ASP A 62 -3.88 1.90 16.82
CA ASP A 62 -5.30 1.52 16.79
C ASP A 62 -5.96 2.09 15.52
N PHE A 63 -6.85 1.33 14.90
CA PHE A 63 -7.61 1.75 13.74
C PHE A 63 -8.53 2.96 14.03
N GLN A 64 -9.02 3.09 15.27
CA GLN A 64 -9.86 4.22 15.67
C GLN A 64 -9.06 5.51 15.92
N ASP A 65 -7.73 5.42 15.98
CA ASP A 65 -6.88 6.58 16.14
C ASP A 65 -6.90 7.46 14.88
N LYS A 66 -7.01 8.78 15.08
CA LYS A 66 -6.94 9.77 13.99
C LYS A 66 -5.59 9.71 13.27
N GLU A 67 -4.54 9.28 13.95
CA GLU A 67 -3.19 9.18 13.41
C GLU A 67 -2.92 7.85 12.66
N TYR A 68 -3.86 6.90 12.59
CA TYR A 68 -3.67 5.62 11.90
C TYR A 68 -3.22 5.79 10.43
N TYR A 69 -4.03 6.47 9.61
CA TYR A 69 -3.69 6.72 8.20
C TYR A 69 -2.54 7.72 7.99
N PRO A 70 -2.43 8.83 8.76
CA PRO A 70 -1.25 9.69 8.73
C PRO A 70 0.07 8.94 9.00
N ASN A 71 0.12 8.06 10.00
CA ASN A 71 1.34 7.31 10.36
C ASN A 71 1.81 6.41 9.21
N ILE A 72 0.88 5.71 8.56
CA ILE A 72 1.21 4.88 7.38
C ILE A 72 1.78 5.74 6.25
N ARG A 73 1.18 6.91 5.98
CA ARG A 73 1.67 7.82 4.94
C ARG A 73 3.06 8.38 5.26
N ARG A 74 3.34 8.72 6.53
CA ARG A 74 4.68 9.16 6.97
C ARG A 74 5.73 8.05 6.80
N CYS A 75 5.38 6.80 7.11
CA CYS A 75 6.26 5.65 6.89
C CYS A 75 6.60 5.42 5.40
N LEU A 76 5.68 5.72 4.48
CA LEU A 76 5.97 5.63 3.06
C LEU A 76 7.00 6.69 2.64
N VAL A 77 6.93 7.89 3.20
CA VAL A 77 7.88 8.96 2.91
C VAL A 77 9.30 8.57 3.34
N SER A 78 9.49 7.86 4.46
CA SER A 78 10.85 7.46 4.89
C SER A 78 11.56 6.53 3.89
N GLY A 79 10.81 5.73 3.12
CA GLY A 79 11.37 4.84 2.08
C GLY A 79 11.32 5.42 0.65
N PHE A 80 10.33 6.25 0.35
CA PHE A 80 10.04 6.75 -1.00
C PHE A 80 10.22 8.26 -1.16
N PHE A 81 10.93 8.95 -0.26
CA PHE A 81 11.14 10.41 -0.32
C PHE A 81 11.75 10.90 -1.66
N MET A 82 12.50 10.06 -2.37
CA MET A 82 13.05 10.40 -3.70
C MET A 82 12.04 10.27 -4.85
N ARG A 83 10.90 9.61 -4.63
CA ARG A 83 9.82 9.41 -5.61
C ARG A 83 8.65 10.33 -5.29
N VAL A 84 8.92 11.63 -5.27
CA VAL A 84 7.94 12.67 -4.96
C VAL A 84 7.80 13.60 -6.17
N ALA A 85 6.57 14.04 -6.44
CA ALA A 85 6.27 15.02 -7.45
C ALA A 85 5.37 16.11 -6.86
N HIS A 86 5.56 17.36 -7.30
CA HIS A 86 4.72 18.49 -6.91
C HIS A 86 3.77 18.85 -8.06
N LEU A 87 2.53 19.21 -7.72
CA LEU A 87 1.57 19.70 -8.71
C LEU A 87 2.00 21.07 -9.20
N GLU A 88 2.07 21.26 -10.51
CA GLU A 88 2.32 22.58 -11.08
C GLU A 88 1.04 23.42 -11.07
N LYS A 89 1.13 24.65 -10.54
CA LYS A 89 -0.04 25.55 -10.45
C LYS A 89 -0.42 26.14 -11.80
N GLU A 90 0.55 26.24 -12.70
CA GLU A 90 0.39 26.91 -14.01
C GLU A 90 -0.12 25.95 -15.10
N LYS A 91 0.00 24.63 -14.90
CA LYS A 91 -0.41 23.60 -15.85
C LYS A 91 -1.35 22.60 -15.17
N THR A 92 -2.60 22.56 -15.62
CA THR A 92 -3.64 21.77 -14.97
C THR A 92 -3.35 20.27 -15.06
N GLY A 93 -3.13 19.62 -13.92
CA GLY A 93 -3.02 18.16 -13.83
C GLY A 93 -1.65 17.57 -14.17
N THR A 94 -0.63 18.40 -14.43
CA THR A 94 0.77 17.94 -14.58
C THR A 94 1.54 18.13 -13.28
N TYR A 95 2.37 17.16 -12.97
CA TYR A 95 3.24 17.14 -11.81
C TYR A 95 4.69 17.18 -12.28
N THR A 96 5.56 17.81 -11.49
CA THR A 96 7.01 17.83 -11.74
C THR A 96 7.71 17.00 -10.68
N THR A 97 8.54 16.04 -11.09
CA THR A 97 9.29 15.19 -10.16
C THR A 97 10.40 15.97 -9.47
N MET A 98 10.56 15.80 -8.15
CA MET A 98 11.53 16.57 -7.36
C MET A 98 12.99 16.25 -7.69
N LYS A 99 13.27 15.03 -8.17
CA LYS A 99 14.64 14.57 -8.42
C LYS A 99 15.16 14.99 -9.80
N GLU A 100 14.35 14.83 -10.83
CA GLU A 100 14.78 14.94 -12.23
C GLU A 100 14.03 16.06 -12.97
N SER A 101 13.15 16.80 -12.28
CA SER A 101 12.29 17.85 -12.85
C SER A 101 11.54 17.38 -14.10
N GLN A 102 11.14 16.11 -14.11
CA GLN A 102 10.40 15.52 -15.21
C GLN A 102 8.91 15.82 -15.05
N GLU A 103 8.29 16.25 -16.14
CA GLU A 103 6.85 16.42 -16.22
C GLU A 103 6.17 15.05 -16.33
N VAL A 104 5.28 14.76 -15.38
CA VAL A 104 4.56 13.49 -15.27
C VAL A 104 3.09 13.75 -14.96
N SER A 105 2.23 12.81 -15.31
CA SER A 105 0.81 12.82 -14.92
C SER A 105 0.51 11.62 -14.03
N LEU A 106 -0.60 11.71 -13.28
CA LEU A 106 -1.09 10.55 -12.55
C LEU A 106 -1.53 9.47 -13.54
N HIS A 107 -1.13 8.22 -13.25
CA HIS A 107 -1.55 7.09 -14.07
C HIS A 107 -3.07 6.90 -14.00
N HIS A 108 -3.69 6.57 -15.13
CA HIS A 108 -5.16 6.47 -15.24
C HIS A 108 -5.80 5.37 -14.36
N THR A 109 -5.00 4.48 -13.77
CA THR A 109 -5.45 3.44 -12.84
C THR A 109 -5.40 3.87 -11.38
N THR A 110 -4.97 5.10 -11.09
CA THR A 110 -4.94 5.57 -9.70
C THR A 110 -6.35 5.61 -9.12
N CYS A 111 -6.47 5.29 -7.83
CA CYS A 111 -7.72 5.39 -7.08
C CYS A 111 -8.05 6.85 -6.70
N LEU A 112 -7.15 7.79 -7.00
CA LEU A 112 -7.35 9.22 -6.77
C LEU A 112 -8.24 9.79 -7.89
N LYS A 113 -9.30 10.50 -7.48
CA LYS A 113 -10.21 11.21 -8.38
C LYS A 113 -9.87 12.69 -8.41
#